data_AF-A0A2R6QIN3-F1
#
_entry.id   AF-A0A2R6QIN3-F1
#
_cell.length_a   1.000
_cell.length_b   1.000
_cell.length_c   1.000
_cell.angle_alpha   90.00
_cell.angle_beta   90.00
_cell.angle_gamma   90.00
#
_symmetry.space_group_name_H-M   'P 1'
#
loop_
_entity.id
_entity.type
_entity.pdbx_description
1 polymer ?
#
loop_
_entity_poly.entity_id
_entity_poly.type
_entity_poly.pdbx_seq_one_letter_code
_entity_poly.pdbx_strand_id
1 'polypeptide(L)'
;MASAETKQSIAELSDRLQNISLKPSDHVFVLKILTNDLIFEVIFDACTPATFFRISRTCRIAYDAVRFYVGRTFNINRHLSQYFPDPLAFRSLQARTAALISGSNALQFFNRLRYSNSDLDVYVSWKSAMEVGKWMLGHGYTYKPSVSQLEDLEQEIHAGHHSHDDYAEGEGISTVLLFVKPSKEYDTEKELQVHIIVSFRTPMEVIMKVHSSVFTHLPTLFQARADMAYFDSS
;
A
#
# COMPACT_ATOMS: atom_id res chain seq x y z
N MET A 1 0.54 4.84 -28.15
CA MET A 1 1.46 5.97 -27.86
C MET A 1 2.58 5.60 -26.89
N ALA A 2 2.35 4.80 -25.84
CA ALA A 2 3.40 4.37 -24.89
C ALA A 2 4.63 3.65 -25.50
N SER A 3 4.47 2.93 -26.62
CA SER A 3 5.56 2.19 -27.27
C SER A 3 6.63 3.08 -27.94
N ALA A 4 6.27 4.31 -28.32
CA ALA A 4 7.19 5.24 -28.97
C ALA A 4 8.09 5.94 -27.94
N GLU A 5 7.54 6.35 -26.80
CA GLU A 5 8.27 6.99 -25.70
C GLU A 5 9.29 6.03 -25.05
N THR A 6 8.96 4.74 -24.92
CA THR A 6 9.91 3.74 -24.39
C THR A 6 11.08 3.51 -25.34
N LYS A 7 10.84 3.44 -26.65
CA LYS A 7 11.91 3.26 -27.65
C LYS A 7 12.83 4.47 -27.71
N GLN A 8 12.27 5.68 -27.59
CA GLN A 8 13.03 6.91 -27.56
C GLN A 8 13.90 7.02 -26.30
N SER A 9 13.37 6.66 -25.13
CA SER A 9 14.13 6.63 -23.88
C SER A 9 15.29 5.61 -23.90
N ILE A 10 15.12 4.45 -24.57
CA ILE A 10 16.17 3.45 -24.73
C ILE A 10 17.26 3.94 -25.68
N ALA A 11 16.88 4.59 -26.78
CA ALA A 11 17.83 5.16 -27.74
C ALA A 11 18.68 6.27 -27.10
N GLU A 12 18.06 7.16 -26.33
CA GLU A 12 18.76 8.24 -25.61
C GLU A 12 19.69 7.71 -24.51
N LEU A 13 19.32 6.61 -23.84
CA LEU A 13 20.22 5.91 -22.91
C LEU A 13 21.41 5.28 -23.63
N SER A 14 21.20 4.70 -24.81
CA SER A 14 22.26 4.08 -25.62
C SER A 14 23.27 5.11 -26.12
N ASP A 15 22.80 6.24 -26.63
CA ASP A 15 23.65 7.31 -27.18
C ASP A 15 24.48 8.01 -26.10
N ARG A 16 23.93 8.11 -24.88
CA ARG A 16 24.65 8.63 -23.71
C ARG A 16 25.69 7.66 -23.16
N LEU A 17 25.48 6.36 -23.31
CA LEU A 17 26.47 5.34 -22.94
C LEU A 17 27.66 5.31 -23.90
N GLN A 18 27.46 5.66 -25.18
CA GLN A 18 28.54 5.70 -26.18
C GLN A 18 29.52 6.87 -25.99
N ASN A 19 29.08 7.97 -25.39
CA ASN A 19 29.88 9.19 -25.22
C ASN A 19 30.63 9.28 -23.87
N ILE A 20 30.58 8.22 -23.05
CA ILE A 20 31.28 8.17 -21.77
C ILE A 20 32.67 7.54 -22.01
N SER A 21 33.70 8.38 -22.15
CA SER A 21 35.10 7.94 -22.22
C SER A 21 35.59 7.51 -20.83
N LEU A 22 35.35 6.24 -20.47
CA LEU A 22 35.85 5.62 -19.24
C LEU A 22 36.87 4.53 -19.55
N LYS A 23 37.92 4.45 -18.73
CA LYS A 23 38.96 3.42 -18.86
C LYS A 23 38.36 2.02 -18.68
N PRO A 24 38.79 1.01 -19.46
CA PRO A 24 38.21 -0.33 -19.46
C PRO A 24 38.27 -1.08 -18.11
N SER A 25 39.15 -0.66 -17.21
CA SER A 25 39.37 -1.27 -15.89
C SER A 25 38.41 -0.78 -14.80
N ASP A 26 37.72 0.34 -14.98
CA ASP A 26 37.37 1.11 -13.79
C ASP A 26 36.02 0.79 -13.16
N HIS A 27 34.96 0.35 -13.86
CA HIS A 27 33.69 0.06 -13.15
C HIS A 27 32.84 -1.05 -13.80
N VAL A 28 33.28 -2.31 -13.69
CA VAL A 28 32.48 -3.51 -14.04
C VAL A 28 31.08 -3.45 -13.43
N PHE A 29 30.97 -3.01 -12.17
CA PHE A 29 29.69 -2.87 -11.49
C PHE A 29 28.76 -1.85 -12.18
N VAL A 30 29.25 -0.65 -12.46
CA VAL A 30 28.40 0.40 -13.04
C VAL A 30 28.03 0.09 -14.49
N LEU A 31 28.98 -0.39 -15.30
CA LEU A 31 28.79 -0.54 -16.74
C LEU A 31 28.21 -1.88 -17.17
N LYS A 32 28.37 -2.95 -16.38
CA LYS A 32 27.86 -4.29 -16.72
C LYS A 32 26.73 -4.76 -15.81
N ILE A 33 26.69 -4.32 -14.55
CA ILE A 33 25.67 -4.74 -13.59
C ILE A 33 24.50 -3.75 -13.58
N LEU A 34 24.76 -2.45 -13.38
CA LEU A 34 23.69 -1.45 -13.26
C LEU A 34 23.02 -1.05 -14.58
N THR A 35 23.57 -1.47 -15.72
CA THR A 35 22.98 -1.29 -17.06
C THR A 35 22.19 -2.51 -17.54
N ASN A 36 22.29 -3.62 -16.82
CA ASN A 36 21.60 -4.87 -17.13
C ASN A 36 20.46 -5.08 -16.13
N ASP A 37 19.22 -4.94 -16.59
CA ASP A 37 18.01 -5.06 -15.79
C ASP A 37 17.87 -6.42 -15.10
N LEU A 38 18.17 -7.51 -15.80
CA LEU A 38 18.12 -8.85 -15.21
C LEU A 38 19.07 -9.02 -14.01
N ILE A 39 20.19 -8.30 -13.98
CA ILE A 39 21.17 -8.42 -12.89
C ILE A 39 20.83 -7.47 -11.75
N PHE A 40 20.61 -6.18 -12.03
CA PHE A 40 20.37 -5.22 -10.95
C PHE A 40 19.04 -5.49 -10.24
N GLU A 41 18.04 -6.06 -10.91
CA GLU A 41 16.76 -6.39 -10.27
C GLU A 41 16.95 -7.42 -9.16
N VAL A 42 17.71 -8.49 -9.41
CA VAL A 42 18.02 -9.51 -8.40
C VAL A 42 18.79 -8.91 -7.22
N ILE A 43 19.73 -8.00 -7.49
CA ILE A 43 20.49 -7.31 -6.45
C ILE A 43 19.56 -6.42 -5.60
N PHE A 44 18.68 -5.65 -6.24
CA PHE A 44 17.78 -4.75 -5.52
C PHE A 44 16.66 -5.46 -4.79
N ASP A 45 16.22 -6.63 -5.26
CA ASP A 45 15.28 -7.49 -4.53
C ASP A 45 15.86 -7.94 -3.18
N ALA A 46 17.16 -8.25 -3.14
CA ALA A 46 17.89 -8.58 -1.92
C ALA A 46 18.23 -7.37 -1.03
N CYS A 47 18.01 -6.13 -1.51
CA CYS A 47 18.29 -4.91 -0.76
C CYS A 47 17.06 -4.43 0.02
N THR A 48 17.30 -3.87 1.21
CA THR A 48 16.25 -3.06 1.87
C THR A 48 15.98 -1.78 1.06
N PRO A 49 14.80 -1.15 1.20
CA PRO A 49 14.53 0.14 0.57
C PRO A 49 15.61 1.20 0.84
N ALA A 50 16.06 1.29 2.10
CA ALA A 50 17.12 2.20 2.48
C ALA A 50 18.43 1.94 1.73
N THR A 51 18.78 0.67 1.50
CA THR A 51 20.02 0.29 0.82
C THR A 51 20.03 0.73 -0.64
N PHE A 52 19.00 0.39 -1.43
CA PHE A 52 19.02 0.78 -2.84
C PHE A 52 18.86 2.29 -3.04
N PHE A 53 18.15 3.00 -2.15
CA PHE A 53 18.14 4.47 -2.17
C PHE A 53 19.49 5.09 -1.79
N ARG A 54 20.32 4.42 -0.99
CA ARG A 54 21.71 4.87 -0.78
C ARG A 54 22.54 4.65 -2.05
N ILE A 55 22.37 3.51 -2.73
CA ILE A 55 23.02 3.20 -4.01
C ILE A 55 22.65 4.26 -5.07
N SER A 56 21.39 4.69 -5.14
CA SER A 56 20.92 5.70 -6.10
C SER A 56 21.60 7.06 -5.93
N ARG A 57 22.24 7.33 -4.79
CA ARG A 57 22.97 8.60 -4.53
C ARG A 57 24.44 8.54 -4.94
N THR A 58 24.95 7.39 -5.38
CA THR A 58 26.38 7.21 -5.69
C THR A 58 26.74 7.75 -7.07
N CYS A 59 25.91 7.51 -8.08
CA CYS A 59 26.14 7.95 -9.45
C CYS A 59 24.84 7.99 -10.26
N ARG A 60 24.89 8.63 -11.44
CA ARG A 60 23.70 8.79 -12.29
C ARG A 60 23.15 7.46 -12.82
N ILE A 61 24.02 6.52 -13.18
CA ILE A 61 23.61 5.20 -13.67
C ILE A 61 22.89 4.43 -12.56
N ALA A 62 23.42 4.45 -11.33
CA ALA A 62 22.74 3.86 -10.17
C ALA A 62 21.40 4.53 -9.86
N TYR A 63 21.32 5.86 -10.01
CA TYR A 63 20.07 6.60 -9.86
C TYR A 63 19.01 6.13 -10.88
N ASP A 64 19.39 6.04 -12.16
CA ASP A 64 18.47 5.64 -13.23
C ASP A 64 18.05 4.16 -13.08
N ALA A 65 18.96 3.26 -12.70
CA ALA A 65 18.67 1.85 -12.41
C ALA A 65 17.70 1.68 -11.23
N VAL A 66 17.92 2.38 -10.12
CA VAL A 66 17.02 2.36 -8.96
C VAL A 66 15.67 2.96 -9.32
N ARG A 67 15.63 4.06 -10.08
CA ARG A 67 14.37 4.68 -10.53
C ARG A 67 13.57 3.70 -11.40
N PHE A 68 14.22 2.99 -12.31
CA PHE A 68 13.59 1.96 -13.14
C PHE A 68 13.03 0.82 -12.28
N TYR A 69 13.86 0.25 -11.39
CA TYR A 69 13.46 -0.80 -10.47
C TYR A 69 12.27 -0.38 -9.60
N VAL A 70 12.33 0.80 -8.96
CA VAL A 70 11.26 1.30 -8.09
C VAL A 70 9.95 1.46 -8.86
N GLY A 71 10.00 2.01 -10.07
CA GLY A 71 8.81 2.20 -10.91
C GLY A 71 8.14 0.88 -11.31
N ARG A 72 8.92 -0.19 -11.48
CA ARG A 72 8.40 -1.53 -11.83
C ARG A 72 7.89 -2.29 -10.61
N THR A 73 8.66 -2.24 -9.51
CA THR A 73 8.43 -3.05 -8.32
C THR A 73 7.31 -2.49 -7.44
N PHE A 74 7.28 -1.18 -7.22
CA PHE A 74 6.30 -0.53 -6.33
C PHE A 74 5.10 0.02 -7.13
N ASN A 75 4.41 -0.88 -7.85
CA ASN A 75 3.23 -0.52 -8.61
C ASN A 75 1.96 -0.61 -7.75
N ILE A 76 1.54 0.53 -7.19
CA ILE A 76 0.36 0.60 -6.32
C ILE A 76 -0.93 0.18 -7.03
N ASN A 77 -1.07 0.44 -8.33
CA ASN A 77 -2.26 0.05 -9.08
C ASN A 77 -2.34 -1.48 -9.20
N ARG A 78 -1.21 -2.15 -9.45
CA ARG A 78 -1.14 -3.62 -9.45
C ARG A 78 -1.40 -4.21 -8.07
N HIS A 79 -0.98 -3.54 -7.00
CA HIS A 79 -1.25 -3.98 -5.64
C HIS A 79 -2.74 -3.88 -5.30
N LEU A 80 -3.39 -2.79 -5.70
CA LEU A 80 -4.81 -2.53 -5.44
C LEU A 80 -5.78 -3.26 -6.39
N SER A 81 -5.32 -3.77 -7.53
CA SER A 81 -6.18 -4.42 -8.53
C SER A 81 -6.89 -5.67 -8.02
N GLN A 82 -6.42 -6.26 -6.92
CA GLN A 82 -7.12 -7.36 -6.27
C GLN A 82 -8.40 -6.92 -5.56
N TYR A 83 -8.44 -5.71 -5.01
CA TYR A 83 -9.60 -5.16 -4.29
C TYR A 83 -10.53 -4.39 -5.23
N PHE A 84 -9.95 -3.61 -6.14
CA PHE A 84 -10.69 -2.67 -6.97
C PHE A 84 -10.45 -2.94 -8.46
N PRO A 85 -11.51 -3.11 -9.28
CA PRO A 85 -11.37 -3.23 -10.73
C PRO A 85 -10.71 -2.00 -11.36
N ASP A 86 -10.95 -0.82 -10.78
CA ASP A 86 -10.29 0.43 -11.15
C ASP A 86 -9.50 1.00 -9.96
N PRO A 87 -8.21 0.63 -9.83
CA PRO A 87 -7.33 1.17 -8.81
C PRO A 87 -7.11 2.69 -8.90
N LEU A 88 -7.24 3.27 -10.10
CA LEU A 88 -7.05 4.70 -10.28
C LEU A 88 -8.23 5.47 -9.68
N ALA A 89 -9.45 4.99 -9.88
CA ALA A 89 -10.65 5.56 -9.24
C ALA A 89 -10.54 5.54 -7.70
N PHE A 90 -10.06 4.43 -7.12
CA PHE A 90 -9.82 4.37 -5.67
C PHE A 90 -8.75 5.38 -5.23
N ARG A 91 -7.66 5.51 -5.97
CA ARG A 91 -6.62 6.51 -5.64
C ARG A 91 -7.11 7.94 -5.79
N SER A 92 -7.99 8.22 -6.74
CA SER A 92 -8.66 9.52 -6.86
C SER A 92 -9.56 9.79 -5.65
N LEU A 93 -10.26 8.77 -5.13
CA LEU A 93 -10.98 8.86 -3.86
C LEU A 93 -10.01 9.16 -2.71
N GLN A 94 -8.91 8.43 -2.58
CA GLN A 94 -7.89 8.67 -1.55
C GLN A 94 -7.35 10.10 -1.58
N ALA A 95 -7.04 10.63 -2.77
CA ALA A 95 -6.54 11.99 -2.93
C ALA A 95 -7.56 13.05 -2.48
N ARG A 96 -8.86 12.83 -2.75
CA ARG A 96 -9.93 13.76 -2.37
C ARG A 96 -10.31 13.68 -0.90
N THR A 97 -10.31 12.48 -0.32
CA THR A 97 -10.77 12.23 1.05
C THR A 97 -9.64 12.21 2.08
N ALA A 98 -8.39 12.33 1.62
CA ALA A 98 -7.17 12.12 2.41
C ALA A 98 -7.09 10.72 3.06
N ALA A 99 -7.74 9.71 2.46
CA ALA A 99 -7.72 8.34 2.96
C ALA A 99 -6.34 7.69 2.77
N LEU A 100 -5.85 7.00 3.80
CA LEU A 100 -4.53 6.38 3.82
C LEU A 100 -4.64 4.87 3.98
N ILE A 101 -3.86 4.12 3.18
CA ILE A 101 -3.68 2.68 3.38
C ILE A 101 -2.62 2.49 4.46
N SER A 102 -2.84 1.54 5.37
CA SER A 102 -1.89 1.19 6.43
C SER A 102 -1.92 -0.32 6.69
N GLY A 103 -1.44 -0.74 7.86
CA GLY A 103 -1.49 -2.11 8.32
C GLY A 103 -0.66 -3.08 7.47
N SER A 104 -1.13 -4.32 7.41
CA SER A 104 -0.42 -5.42 6.74
C SER A 104 -0.29 -5.22 5.23
N ASN A 105 -1.20 -4.50 4.58
CA ASN A 105 -1.11 -4.19 3.14
C ASN A 105 0.03 -3.20 2.84
N ALA A 106 0.20 -2.17 3.67
CA ALA A 106 1.33 -1.25 3.51
C ALA A 106 2.68 -1.98 3.65
N LEU A 107 2.80 -2.88 4.64
CA LEU A 107 3.99 -3.70 4.83
C LEU A 107 4.26 -4.63 3.65
N GLN A 108 3.25 -5.32 3.12
CA GLN A 108 3.38 -6.15 1.92
C GLN A 108 3.91 -5.35 0.73
N PHE A 109 3.36 -4.15 0.51
CA PHE A 109 3.79 -3.28 -0.57
C PHE A 109 5.27 -2.91 -0.46
N PHE A 110 5.74 -2.50 0.73
CA PHE A 110 7.13 -2.11 0.92
C PHE A 110 8.11 -3.29 1.00
N ASN A 111 7.67 -4.42 1.55
CA ASN A 111 8.48 -5.65 1.65
C ASN A 111 8.47 -6.48 0.37
N ARG A 112 7.61 -6.14 -0.62
CA ARG A 112 7.48 -6.86 -1.89
C ARG A 112 7.01 -8.31 -1.67
N LEU A 113 6.23 -8.54 -0.61
CA LEU A 113 5.66 -9.84 -0.25
C LEU A 113 4.16 -9.85 -0.54
N ARG A 114 3.62 -11.04 -0.81
CA ARG A 114 2.17 -11.27 -0.88
C ARG A 114 1.76 -12.18 0.27
N TYR A 115 0.83 -11.71 1.09
CA TYR A 115 0.19 -12.52 2.11
C TYR A 115 -1.15 -12.98 1.55
N SER A 116 -1.37 -14.29 1.53
CA SER A 116 -2.54 -14.90 0.89
C SER A 116 -3.85 -14.38 1.48
N ASN A 117 -3.90 -14.02 2.76
CA ASN A 117 -5.15 -13.66 3.49
C ASN A 117 -5.10 -12.27 4.13
N SER A 118 -4.45 -11.29 3.50
CA SER A 118 -4.36 -9.95 4.08
C SER A 118 -5.55 -9.06 3.71
N ASP A 119 -6.16 -8.47 4.73
CA ASP A 119 -7.24 -7.49 4.60
C ASP A 119 -6.67 -6.10 4.29
N LEU A 120 -7.39 -5.30 3.49
CA LEU A 120 -7.01 -3.92 3.18
C LEU A 120 -7.50 -2.97 4.27
N ASP A 121 -6.57 -2.36 5.01
CA ASP A 121 -6.88 -1.36 6.02
C ASP A 121 -6.78 0.05 5.44
N VAL A 122 -7.88 0.81 5.46
CA VAL A 122 -7.98 2.18 4.95
C VAL A 122 -8.45 3.12 6.06
N TYR A 123 -7.57 4.03 6.47
CA TYR A 123 -7.86 5.05 7.46
C TYR A 123 -8.50 6.27 6.81
N VAL A 124 -9.63 6.71 7.35
CA VAL A 124 -10.42 7.82 6.81
C VAL A 124 -10.80 8.78 7.92
N SER A 125 -10.84 10.08 7.63
CA SER A 125 -11.48 11.03 8.54
C SER A 125 -12.98 10.77 8.61
N TRP A 126 -13.58 10.93 9.78
CA TRP A 126 -15.03 10.85 9.98
C TRP A 126 -15.82 11.68 8.95
N LYS A 127 -15.30 12.87 8.59
CA LYS A 127 -15.92 13.78 7.61
C LYS A 127 -16.07 13.14 6.23
N SER A 128 -15.18 12.23 5.89
CA SER A 128 -15.13 11.54 4.60
C SER A 128 -15.67 10.11 4.68
N ALA A 129 -15.98 9.60 5.88
CA ALA A 129 -16.37 8.20 6.08
C ALA A 129 -17.61 7.82 5.26
N MET A 130 -18.60 8.72 5.21
CA MET A 130 -19.81 8.53 4.41
C MET A 130 -19.51 8.43 2.92
N GLU A 131 -18.66 9.32 2.39
CA GLU A 131 -18.28 9.30 0.97
C GLU A 131 -17.54 8.00 0.63
N VAL A 132 -16.59 7.59 1.46
CA VAL A 132 -15.81 6.36 1.24
C VAL A 132 -16.72 5.13 1.36
N GLY A 133 -17.58 5.08 2.37
CA GLY A 133 -18.54 3.98 2.55
C GLY A 133 -19.49 3.83 1.34
N LYS A 134 -20.07 4.93 0.85
CA LYS A 134 -20.90 4.93 -0.36
C LYS A 134 -20.11 4.49 -1.60
N TRP A 135 -18.85 4.92 -1.71
CA TRP A 135 -17.98 4.48 -2.79
C TRP A 135 -17.76 2.97 -2.74
N MET A 136 -17.52 2.39 -1.57
CA MET A 136 -17.36 0.94 -1.39
C MET A 136 -18.61 0.17 -1.84
N LEU A 137 -19.79 0.60 -1.38
CA LEU A 137 -21.07 0.01 -1.80
C LEU A 137 -21.26 0.08 -3.32
N GLY A 138 -20.95 1.23 -3.93
CA GLY A 138 -21.01 1.41 -5.38
C GLY A 138 -20.03 0.53 -6.18
N HIS A 139 -18.97 0.00 -5.55
CA HIS A 139 -17.99 -0.88 -6.17
C HIS A 139 -18.21 -2.37 -5.85
N GLY A 140 -19.42 -2.71 -5.39
CA GLY A 140 -19.88 -4.08 -5.20
C GLY A 140 -19.37 -4.72 -3.91
N TYR A 141 -18.98 -3.90 -2.92
CA TYR A 141 -18.80 -4.36 -1.56
C TYR A 141 -20.11 -4.26 -0.78
N THR A 142 -20.25 -5.13 0.22
CA THR A 142 -21.36 -5.10 1.19
C THR A 142 -20.81 -4.72 2.55
N TYR A 143 -21.47 -3.78 3.22
CA TYR A 143 -21.18 -3.47 4.62
C TYR A 143 -21.62 -4.64 5.50
N LYS A 144 -20.73 -5.10 6.39
CA LYS A 144 -20.97 -6.22 7.30
C LYS A 144 -20.80 -5.73 8.75
N PRO A 145 -21.89 -5.30 9.40
CA PRO A 145 -21.83 -4.80 10.78
C PRO A 145 -21.39 -5.91 11.74
N SER A 146 -20.62 -5.54 12.76
CA SER A 146 -20.40 -6.39 13.92
C SER A 146 -21.61 -6.36 14.86
N VAL A 147 -21.62 -7.25 15.86
CA VAL A 147 -22.74 -7.39 16.83
C VAL A 147 -23.07 -6.08 17.56
N SER A 148 -22.10 -5.18 17.73
CA SER A 148 -22.26 -3.90 18.42
C SER A 148 -22.55 -2.72 17.48
N GLN A 149 -22.56 -2.93 16.16
CA GLN A 149 -22.77 -1.88 15.17
C GLN A 149 -24.20 -1.89 14.63
N LEU A 150 -24.66 -0.72 14.19
CA LEU A 150 -25.96 -0.61 13.55
C LEU A 150 -25.94 -1.26 12.16
N GLU A 151 -27.08 -1.87 11.76
CA GLU A 151 -27.19 -2.52 10.44
C GLU A 151 -27.07 -1.53 9.28
N ASP A 152 -27.59 -0.32 9.48
CA ASP A 152 -27.50 0.74 8.50
C ASP A 152 -26.17 1.51 8.65
N LEU A 153 -25.40 1.53 7.56
CA LEU A 153 -24.10 2.18 7.50
C LEU A 153 -24.17 3.69 7.82
N GLU A 154 -25.22 4.37 7.35
CA GLU A 154 -25.34 5.81 7.57
C GLU A 154 -25.61 6.12 9.04
N GLN A 155 -26.50 5.33 9.65
CA GLN A 155 -26.79 5.42 11.08
C GLN A 155 -25.57 5.09 11.93
N GLU A 156 -24.80 4.05 11.60
CA GLU A 156 -23.56 3.70 12.32
C GLU A 156 -22.54 4.85 12.29
N ILE A 157 -22.28 5.43 11.12
CA ILE A 157 -21.35 6.56 10.98
C ILE A 157 -21.85 7.77 11.78
N HIS A 158 -23.16 8.03 11.78
CA HIS A 158 -23.74 9.14 12.52
C HIS A 158 -23.71 8.92 14.04
N ALA A 159 -24.02 7.71 14.51
CA ALA A 159 -23.93 7.33 15.92
C ALA A 159 -22.49 7.42 16.43
N GLY A 160 -21.53 6.99 15.61
CA GLY A 160 -20.11 7.12 15.88
C GLY A 160 -19.68 8.56 16.13
N HIS A 161 -20.24 9.55 15.41
CA HIS A 161 -19.95 10.97 15.64
C HIS A 161 -20.38 11.43 17.04
N HIS A 162 -21.61 11.11 17.44
CA HIS A 162 -22.20 11.60 18.70
C HIS A 162 -21.51 11.02 19.93
N SER A 163 -21.00 9.79 19.87
CA SER A 163 -20.32 9.15 21.01
C SER A 163 -18.97 9.79 21.38
N HIS A 164 -18.32 10.51 20.45
CA HIS A 164 -17.05 11.19 20.72
C HIS A 164 -17.21 12.59 21.30
N ASP A 165 -18.33 13.27 21.06
CA ASP A 165 -18.59 14.56 21.69
C ASP A 165 -18.73 14.44 23.22
N ASP A 166 -19.02 13.22 23.72
CA ASP A 166 -19.24 12.94 25.14
C ASP A 166 -18.01 12.35 25.89
N TYR A 167 -17.03 11.77 25.20
CA TYR A 167 -15.88 11.09 25.85
C TYR A 167 -14.57 11.26 25.06
N ALA A 168 -13.81 12.31 25.40
CA ALA A 168 -12.50 12.58 24.80
C ALA A 168 -11.38 11.78 25.49
N GLU A 169 -11.34 10.45 25.34
CA GLU A 169 -10.18 9.67 25.80
C GLU A 169 -10.08 8.30 25.08
N GLY A 170 -9.47 8.28 23.89
CA GLY A 170 -9.07 7.02 23.25
C GLY A 170 -8.65 7.19 21.79
N GLU A 171 -7.37 6.90 21.50
CA GLU A 171 -6.66 6.56 20.23
C GLU A 171 -6.99 7.29 18.90
N GLY A 172 -8.00 8.15 18.84
CA GLY A 172 -8.45 8.88 17.65
C GLY A 172 -9.32 8.06 16.69
N ILE A 173 -9.58 6.78 16.96
CA ILE A 173 -10.45 5.88 16.16
C ILE A 173 -11.89 5.97 16.69
N SER A 174 -12.84 6.14 15.79
CA SER A 174 -14.29 6.18 16.06
C SER A 174 -14.92 4.79 15.96
N THR A 175 -14.76 4.15 14.80
CA THR A 175 -15.37 2.86 14.47
C THR A 175 -14.57 2.21 13.36
N VAL A 176 -14.69 0.89 13.22
CA VAL A 176 -14.08 0.13 12.13
C VAL A 176 -15.20 -0.53 11.34
N LEU A 177 -15.32 -0.17 10.07
CA LEU A 177 -16.39 -0.64 9.20
C LEU A 177 -15.84 -1.73 8.28
N LEU A 178 -16.40 -2.93 8.36
CA LEU A 178 -16.01 -4.05 7.50
C LEU A 178 -16.83 -4.03 6.20
N PHE A 179 -16.12 -4.07 5.08
CA PHE A 179 -16.68 -4.25 3.75
C PHE A 179 -16.18 -5.56 3.15
N VAL A 180 -17.11 -6.40 2.72
CA VAL A 180 -16.80 -7.71 2.12
C VAL A 180 -17.27 -7.79 0.67
N LYS A 181 -16.54 -8.55 -0.14
CA LYS A 181 -16.91 -8.83 -1.53
C LYS A 181 -16.41 -10.22 -1.93
N PRO A 182 -17.16 -11.01 -2.71
CA PRO A 182 -16.66 -12.28 -3.22
C PRO A 182 -15.36 -12.10 -4.02
N SER A 183 -14.35 -12.93 -3.75
CA SER A 183 -13.14 -12.96 -4.57
C SER A 183 -13.48 -13.46 -5.99
N LYS A 184 -12.83 -12.86 -6.98
CA LYS A 184 -12.91 -13.30 -8.39
C LYS A 184 -11.87 -14.36 -8.73
N GLU A 185 -10.92 -14.63 -7.83
CA GLU A 185 -9.91 -15.68 -8.03
C GLU A 185 -10.53 -17.08 -7.86
N TYR A 186 -9.77 -18.12 -8.19
CA TYR A 186 -10.17 -19.54 -8.25
C TYR A 186 -10.86 -20.10 -7.00
N ASP A 187 -10.87 -19.36 -5.90
CA ASP A 187 -11.52 -19.70 -4.65
C ASP A 187 -12.76 -18.82 -4.43
N THR A 188 -13.91 -19.32 -4.88
CA THR A 188 -15.22 -18.67 -4.73
C THR A 188 -15.71 -18.62 -3.28
N GLU A 189 -15.06 -19.34 -2.36
CA GLU A 189 -15.43 -19.33 -0.94
C GLU A 189 -14.74 -18.20 -0.17
N LYS A 190 -13.75 -17.54 -0.79
CA LYS A 190 -12.99 -16.48 -0.14
C LYS A 190 -13.56 -15.10 -0.39
N GLU A 191 -13.82 -14.37 0.69
CA GLU A 191 -14.22 -12.97 0.64
C GLU A 191 -12.98 -12.05 0.68
N LEU A 192 -12.94 -11.07 -0.22
CA LEU A 192 -12.05 -9.91 -0.09
C LEU A 192 -12.60 -9.00 1.01
N GLN A 193 -11.75 -8.68 1.98
CA GLN A 193 -12.11 -7.83 3.11
C GLN A 193 -11.38 -6.50 3.05
N VAL A 194 -12.13 -5.42 3.28
CA VAL A 194 -11.60 -4.07 3.40
C VAL A 194 -12.13 -3.48 4.69
N HIS A 195 -11.23 -3.08 5.58
CA HIS A 195 -11.57 -2.33 6.79
C HIS A 195 -11.44 -0.83 6.52
N ILE A 196 -12.53 -0.09 6.76
CA ILE A 196 -12.51 1.36 6.80
C ILE A 196 -12.41 1.77 8.27
N ILE A 197 -11.22 2.23 8.67
CA ILE A 197 -10.94 2.72 10.03
C ILE A 197 -11.30 4.21 10.06
N VAL A 198 -12.41 4.54 10.70
CA VAL A 198 -12.90 5.92 10.80
C VAL A 198 -12.23 6.62 11.97
N SER A 199 -11.66 7.80 11.74
CA SER A 199 -10.96 8.57 12.77
C SER A 199 -11.47 10.00 12.96
N PHE A 200 -11.45 10.47 14.21
CA PHE A 200 -11.69 11.87 14.56
C PHE A 200 -10.49 12.76 14.31
N ARG A 201 -9.30 12.16 14.42
CA ARG A 201 -8.03 12.79 14.09
C ARG A 201 -7.69 12.57 12.61
N THR A 202 -6.65 13.24 12.14
CA THR A 202 -6.17 12.97 10.77
C THR A 202 -5.71 11.51 10.66
N PRO A 203 -5.96 10.82 9.53
CA PRO A 203 -5.48 9.45 9.32
C PRO A 203 -4.00 9.25 9.66
N MET A 204 -3.15 10.20 9.28
CA MET A 204 -1.71 10.16 9.57
C MET A 204 -1.42 10.18 11.07
N GLU A 205 -2.12 11.00 11.86
CA GLU A 205 -1.92 11.07 13.32
C GLU A 205 -2.29 9.74 13.98
N VAL A 206 -3.41 9.14 13.59
CA VAL A 206 -3.85 7.83 14.14
C VAL A 206 -2.85 6.74 13.77
N ILE A 207 -2.45 6.66 12.49
CA ILE A 207 -1.44 5.70 12.04
C ILE A 207 -0.15 5.85 12.84
N MET A 208 0.36 7.07 12.99
CA MET A 208 1.59 7.32 13.74
C MET A 208 1.45 6.95 15.22
N LYS A 209 0.30 7.21 15.84
CA LYS A 209 0.05 6.82 17.23
C LYS A 209 0.06 5.31 17.40
N VAL A 210 -0.72 4.58 16.59
CA VAL A 210 -0.78 3.10 16.62
C VAL A 210 0.61 2.48 16.47
N HIS A 211 1.46 3.03 15.61
CA HIS A 211 2.81 2.52 15.38
C HIS A 211 3.88 3.06 16.35
N SER A 212 3.60 4.14 17.09
CA SER A 212 4.49 4.68 18.13
C SER A 212 4.20 4.12 19.52
N SER A 213 2.98 3.65 19.77
CA SER A 213 2.57 2.93 20.97
C SER A 213 2.92 1.44 20.85
N VAL A 214 4.20 1.13 20.65
CA VAL A 214 4.71 -0.20 20.97
C VAL A 214 4.63 -0.32 22.50
N PHE A 215 3.81 -1.26 22.98
CA PHE A 215 3.41 -1.48 24.39
C PHE A 215 2.42 -0.47 24.98
N THR A 216 1.12 -0.70 24.77
CA THR A 216 0.11 -0.96 25.83
C THR A 216 -1.30 -0.95 25.19
N HIS A 217 -1.97 -2.12 25.16
CA HIS A 217 -3.42 -2.29 24.95
C HIS A 217 -4.05 -2.43 23.54
N LEU A 218 -3.39 -3.08 22.56
CA LEU A 218 -4.12 -3.73 21.44
C LEU A 218 -3.59 -5.13 21.07
N PRO A 219 -3.60 -6.13 21.99
CA PRO A 219 -2.98 -7.44 21.72
C PRO A 219 -3.83 -8.45 20.94
N THR A 220 -4.99 -8.10 20.37
CA THR A 220 -5.92 -9.15 19.88
C THR A 220 -6.28 -9.14 18.40
N LEU A 221 -5.98 -8.09 17.60
CA LEU A 221 -6.38 -8.10 16.18
C LEU A 221 -5.21 -8.06 15.18
N PHE A 222 -4.08 -7.43 15.49
CA PHE A 222 -2.99 -7.25 14.52
C PHE A 222 -1.78 -8.17 14.72
N GLN A 223 -1.37 -8.49 15.95
CA GLN A 223 -0.20 -9.33 16.20
C GLN A 223 -0.47 -10.83 15.95
N ALA A 224 -1.67 -11.32 16.32
CA ALA A 224 -2.02 -12.72 16.17
C ALA A 224 -2.12 -13.20 14.70
N ARG A 225 -2.38 -12.31 13.73
CA ARG A 225 -2.47 -12.67 12.31
C ARG A 225 -1.13 -12.63 11.57
N ALA A 226 -0.19 -11.78 11.99
CA ALA A 226 1.14 -11.72 11.41
C ALA A 226 2.02 -12.90 11.84
N ASP A 227 1.93 -13.31 13.12
CA ASP A 227 2.71 -14.43 13.65
C ASP A 227 2.18 -15.80 13.16
N MET A 228 0.87 -15.91 12.87
CA MET A 228 0.27 -17.14 12.33
C MET A 228 0.61 -17.35 10.83
N ALA A 229 0.76 -16.27 10.06
CA ALA A 229 1.20 -16.35 8.66
C ALA A 229 2.70 -16.69 8.50
N TYR A 230 3.50 -16.48 9.54
CA TYR A 230 4.94 -16.81 9.55
C TYR A 230 5.21 -18.30 9.88
N PHE A 231 4.26 -18.99 10.51
CA PHE A 231 4.40 -20.41 10.89
C PHE A 231 3.87 -21.40 9.84
N ASP A 232 2.91 -21.00 8.99
CA ASP A 232 2.32 -21.86 7.96
C ASP A 232 3.13 -21.96 6.64
N SER A 233 4.33 -21.36 6.59
CA SER A 233 5.25 -21.47 5.44
C SER A 233 6.54 -22.27 5.74
N SER A 234 6.49 -23.20 6.69
CA SER A 234 7.61 -24.10 7.04
C SER A 234 7.32 -25.55 6.66
#